data_AF-A0AAX3Z648-F1
#
_entry.id   AF-A0AAX3Z648-F1
#
_cell.length_a   1.000
_cell.length_b   1.000
_cell.length_c   1.000
_cell.angle_alpha   90.00
_cell.angle_beta   90.00
_cell.angle_gamma   90.00
#
_symmetry.space_group_name_H-M   'P 1'
#
loop_
_entity.id
_entity.type
_entity.pdbx_description
1 polymer ?
#
loop_
_entity_poly.entity_id
_entity_poly.type
_entity_poly.pdbx_seq_one_letter_code
_entity_poly.pdbx_strand_id
1 'polypeptide(L)'
;MTAKYSLLYVDPPWSYGNTISNGAAADHYSTMKLIDIKRLPVWELAAENAVLAMWYTGTHNQEAIELAEAWGFTVRTMKGFTWVKLNQNAELRINKALAEGEITDFYDFLDLLNAETRMNGGNHTRANTEDLLIATRGAGLERKHAGIKQVIYSPLGAHSEKPWEVRHRLELLYGDVPRIELFSRCAAPGWHHWGNQCATAAVELLPGCAIDVVKTEAA
;
A
#
# COMPACT_ATOMS: atom_id res chain seq x y z
N MET A 1 -20.53 3.94 -18.65
CA MET A 1 -19.59 3.00 -17.98
C MET A 1 -18.46 3.81 -17.39
N THR A 2 -18.24 3.72 -16.08
CA THR A 2 -17.07 4.30 -15.41
C THR A 2 -15.80 3.67 -15.96
N ALA A 3 -14.76 4.47 -16.23
CA ALA A 3 -13.47 3.97 -16.72
C ALA A 3 -12.87 2.99 -15.71
N LYS A 4 -12.36 1.85 -16.20
CA LYS A 4 -11.72 0.81 -15.38
C LYS A 4 -10.24 1.11 -15.18
N TYR A 5 -9.68 0.64 -14.07
CA TYR A 5 -8.28 0.83 -13.71
C TYR A 5 -7.47 -0.43 -13.99
N SER A 6 -6.32 -0.22 -14.65
CA SER A 6 -5.34 -1.25 -14.94
C SER A 6 -4.34 -1.42 -13.79
N LEU A 7 -4.09 -0.37 -13.01
CA LEU A 7 -3.21 -0.41 -11.85
C LEU A 7 -3.96 0.07 -10.61
N LEU A 8 -4.01 -0.79 -9.59
CA LEU A 8 -4.62 -0.48 -8.30
C LEU A 8 -3.53 -0.49 -7.24
N TYR A 9 -3.36 0.63 -6.53
CA TYR A 9 -2.45 0.77 -5.40
C TYR A 9 -3.28 0.88 -4.12
N VAL A 10 -3.03 0.03 -3.12
CA VAL A 10 -3.98 -0.15 -2.01
C VAL A 10 -3.24 -0.23 -0.67
N ASP A 11 -3.71 0.53 0.32
CA ASP A 11 -3.27 0.44 1.73
C ASP A 11 -4.47 0.14 2.65
N PRO A 12 -4.91 -1.13 2.77
CA PRO A 12 -6.12 -1.45 3.51
C PRO A 12 -6.02 -1.08 5.00
N PRO A 13 -7.12 -0.66 5.64
CA PRO A 13 -7.15 -0.34 7.07
C PRO A 13 -7.24 -1.62 7.92
N TRP A 14 -6.15 -2.38 7.95
CA TRP A 14 -6.05 -3.66 8.66
C TRP A 14 -6.43 -3.52 10.12
N SER A 15 -7.37 -4.35 10.58
CA SER A 15 -7.69 -4.45 12.01
C SER A 15 -6.69 -5.37 12.70
N TYR A 16 -6.08 -4.89 13.77
CA TYR A 16 -5.24 -5.70 14.66
C TYR A 16 -6.10 -6.15 15.85
N GLY A 17 -6.16 -7.45 16.09
CA GLY A 17 -6.89 -8.03 17.23
C GLY A 17 -6.23 -7.78 18.60
N ASN A 18 -5.10 -7.07 18.66
CA ASN A 18 -4.32 -6.89 19.89
C ASN A 18 -4.66 -5.58 20.60
N THR A 19 -5.35 -5.70 21.74
CA THR A 19 -5.67 -4.63 22.69
C THR A 19 -4.56 -4.35 23.72
N ILE A 20 -3.37 -4.96 23.60
CA ILE A 20 -2.37 -5.04 24.70
C ILE A 20 -1.01 -4.39 24.36
N SER A 21 -0.91 -3.51 23.36
CA SER A 21 0.35 -2.77 23.12
C SER A 21 0.12 -1.27 22.96
N ASN A 22 1.03 -0.46 23.51
CA ASN A 22 1.03 1.02 23.49
C ASN A 22 1.08 1.66 22.08
N GLY A 23 0.88 0.89 21.01
CA GLY A 23 0.78 1.34 19.62
C GLY A 23 -0.46 0.79 18.92
N ALA A 24 -1.50 0.44 19.67
CA ALA A 24 -2.77 -0.02 19.10
C ALA A 24 -3.30 1.03 18.11
N ALA A 25 -3.54 0.62 16.87
CA ALA A 25 -4.09 1.45 15.79
C ALA A 25 -5.48 2.05 16.11
N ALA A 26 -6.06 1.70 17.27
CA ALA A 26 -7.39 2.11 17.71
C ALA A 26 -7.50 3.62 18.03
N ASP A 27 -6.40 4.32 18.29
CA ASP A 27 -6.45 5.73 18.71
C ASP A 27 -6.51 6.74 17.55
N HIS A 28 -6.40 6.30 16.28
CA HIS A 28 -6.33 7.24 15.16
C HIS A 28 -7.20 6.94 13.91
N TYR A 29 -7.75 5.73 13.71
CA TYR A 29 -8.68 5.42 12.60
C TYR A 29 -9.68 4.31 12.96
N SER A 30 -10.90 4.34 12.41
CA SER A 30 -11.81 3.20 12.45
C SER A 30 -11.25 2.09 11.54
N THR A 31 -10.60 1.07 12.10
CA THR A 31 -10.21 -0.12 11.33
C THR A 31 -11.45 -0.82 10.78
N MET A 32 -11.34 -1.47 9.63
CA MET A 32 -12.43 -2.26 9.06
C MET A 32 -12.21 -3.74 9.33
N LYS A 33 -13.28 -4.50 9.57
CA LYS A 33 -13.17 -5.97 9.61
C LYS A 33 -12.83 -6.45 8.21
N LEU A 34 -12.02 -7.50 8.11
CA LEU A 34 -11.64 -8.09 6.82
C LEU A 34 -12.84 -8.39 5.92
N ILE A 35 -13.94 -8.88 6.51
CA ILE A 35 -15.18 -9.17 5.79
C ILE A 35 -15.79 -7.92 5.13
N ASP A 36 -15.68 -6.75 5.78
CA ASP A 36 -16.23 -5.50 5.24
C ASP A 36 -15.35 -4.98 4.11
N ILE A 37 -14.02 -5.10 4.24
CA ILE A 37 -13.06 -4.72 3.18
C ILE A 37 -13.28 -5.60 1.95
N LYS A 38 -13.45 -6.92 2.12
CA LYS A 38 -13.74 -7.87 1.04
C LYS A 38 -15.03 -7.56 0.27
N ARG A 39 -15.98 -6.85 0.90
CA ARG A 39 -17.28 -6.48 0.28
C ARG A 39 -17.23 -5.20 -0.54
N LEU A 40 -16.09 -4.48 -0.55
CA LEU A 40 -15.89 -3.36 -1.46
C LEU A 40 -15.79 -3.90 -2.90
N PRO A 41 -16.59 -3.38 -3.86
CA PRO A 41 -16.67 -3.92 -5.21
C PRO A 41 -15.48 -3.50 -6.09
N VAL A 42 -14.25 -3.74 -5.62
CA VAL A 42 -13.02 -3.43 -6.36
C VAL A 42 -12.95 -4.20 -7.69
N TRP A 43 -13.62 -5.36 -7.78
CA TRP A 43 -13.79 -6.11 -9.03
C TRP A 43 -14.53 -5.30 -10.12
N GLU A 44 -15.37 -4.33 -9.74
CA GLU A 44 -16.02 -3.39 -10.66
C GLU A 44 -15.16 -2.19 -11.03
N LEU A 45 -14.07 -1.92 -10.31
CA LEU A 45 -13.12 -0.88 -10.68
C LEU A 45 -12.01 -1.43 -11.56
N ALA A 46 -11.59 -2.67 -11.33
CA ALA A 46 -10.48 -3.30 -12.03
C ALA A 46 -10.82 -3.64 -13.49
N ALA A 47 -9.88 -3.35 -14.39
CA ALA A 47 -9.90 -3.82 -15.77
C ALA A 47 -9.72 -5.34 -15.85
N GLU A 48 -10.00 -5.93 -17.02
CA GLU A 48 -9.83 -7.37 -17.26
C GLU A 48 -8.38 -7.83 -17.03
N ASN A 49 -7.43 -7.03 -17.52
CA ASN A 49 -6.01 -7.20 -17.27
C ASN A 49 -5.55 -6.07 -16.35
N ALA A 50 -5.24 -6.42 -15.11
CA ALA A 50 -4.90 -5.44 -14.08
C ALA A 50 -3.87 -5.96 -13.08
N VAL A 51 -3.18 -5.04 -12.43
CA VAL A 51 -2.27 -5.30 -11.31
C VAL A 51 -2.82 -4.65 -10.05
N LEU A 52 -2.78 -5.41 -8.95
CA LEU A 52 -3.02 -4.94 -7.59
C LEU A 52 -1.68 -4.91 -6.85
N ALA A 53 -1.28 -3.72 -6.43
CA ALA A 53 -0.14 -3.44 -5.57
C ALA A 53 -0.67 -3.08 -4.18
N MET A 54 -0.57 -4.00 -3.22
CA MET A 54 -1.26 -3.87 -1.93
C MET A 54 -0.31 -3.99 -0.74
N TRP A 55 -0.29 -2.97 0.12
CA TRP A 55 0.42 -3.03 1.39
C TRP A 55 -0.24 -3.99 2.35
N TYR A 56 0.59 -4.71 3.10
CA TYR A 56 0.15 -5.55 4.20
C TYR A 56 1.21 -5.56 5.30
N THR A 57 0.80 -5.97 6.49
CA THR A 57 1.74 -6.22 7.59
C THR A 57 2.02 -7.70 7.72
N GLY A 58 3.23 -8.08 8.14
CA GLY A 58 3.67 -9.48 8.17
C GLY A 58 2.82 -10.44 9.02
N THR A 59 1.96 -9.91 9.91
CA THR A 59 0.96 -10.69 10.67
C THR A 59 -0.34 -10.95 9.91
N HIS A 60 -0.55 -10.32 8.75
CA HIS A 60 -1.78 -10.33 7.96
C HIS A 60 -1.58 -10.98 6.58
N ASN A 61 -0.60 -11.86 6.44
CA ASN A 61 -0.25 -12.46 5.14
C ASN A 61 -1.44 -13.21 4.52
N GLN A 62 -2.14 -13.99 5.34
CA GLN A 62 -3.27 -14.80 4.90
C GLN A 62 -4.46 -13.90 4.52
N GLU A 63 -4.76 -12.92 5.36
CA GLU A 63 -5.81 -11.93 5.13
C GLU A 63 -5.57 -11.10 3.86
N ALA A 64 -4.32 -10.76 3.57
CA ALA A 64 -3.93 -10.05 2.36
C ALA A 64 -4.13 -10.90 1.10
N ILE A 65 -3.79 -12.20 1.15
CA ILE A 65 -4.06 -13.13 0.05
C ILE A 65 -5.58 -13.25 -0.16
N GLU A 66 -6.33 -13.51 0.90
CA GLU A 66 -7.79 -13.67 0.81
C GLU A 66 -8.50 -12.41 0.33
N LEU A 67 -7.98 -11.22 0.66
CA LEU A 67 -8.53 -9.96 0.17
C LEU A 67 -8.29 -9.79 -1.33
N ALA A 68 -7.07 -10.07 -1.80
CA ALA A 68 -6.75 -10.03 -3.22
C ALA A 68 -7.64 -10.99 -4.02
N GLU A 69 -7.83 -12.22 -3.52
CA GLU A 69 -8.69 -13.24 -4.14
C GLU A 69 -10.15 -12.81 -4.16
N ALA A 70 -10.68 -12.24 -3.06
CA ALA A 70 -12.05 -11.74 -3.00
C ALA A 70 -12.32 -10.63 -4.03
N TRP A 71 -11.30 -9.87 -4.41
CA TRP A 71 -11.38 -8.85 -5.46
C TRP A 71 -11.07 -9.37 -6.88
N GLY A 72 -10.84 -10.67 -7.03
CA GLY A 72 -10.60 -11.32 -8.33
C GLY A 72 -9.14 -11.23 -8.82
N PHE A 73 -8.18 -11.08 -7.91
CA PHE A 73 -6.75 -11.08 -8.22
C PHE A 73 -6.07 -12.35 -7.70
N THR A 74 -5.08 -12.83 -8.44
CA THR A 74 -4.19 -13.91 -7.99
C THR A 74 -2.84 -13.32 -7.56
N VAL A 75 -2.44 -13.57 -6.32
CA VAL A 75 -1.14 -13.10 -5.80
C VAL A 75 0.00 -13.77 -6.58
N ARG A 76 0.94 -12.97 -7.06
CA ARG A 76 2.15 -13.43 -7.78
C ARG A 76 3.39 -13.40 -6.90
N THR A 77 3.49 -12.39 -6.05
CA THR A 77 4.57 -12.28 -5.05
C THR A 77 4.06 -11.52 -3.84
N MET A 78 4.40 -12.00 -2.66
CA MET A 78 4.18 -11.26 -1.41
C MET A 78 5.15 -10.10 -1.26
N LYS A 79 6.31 -10.13 -1.92
CA LYS A 79 7.35 -9.09 -1.83
C LYS A 79 7.55 -8.41 -3.17
N GLY A 80 6.57 -7.61 -3.59
CA GLY A 80 6.69 -6.68 -4.71
C GLY A 80 7.62 -5.51 -4.36
N PHE A 81 7.37 -4.87 -3.22
CA PHE A 81 8.27 -3.94 -2.58
C PHE A 81 8.42 -4.25 -1.10
N THR A 82 9.58 -3.92 -0.53
CA THR A 82 9.83 -3.94 0.91
C THR A 82 10.37 -2.59 1.32
N TRP A 83 9.59 -1.86 2.11
CA TRP A 83 9.99 -0.60 2.69
C TRP A 83 10.74 -0.84 3.99
N VAL A 84 12.03 -0.55 4.01
CA VAL A 84 12.84 -0.39 5.21
C VAL A 84 12.53 0.99 5.78
N LYS A 85 11.85 1.00 6.92
CA LYS A 85 11.41 2.23 7.59
C LYS A 85 12.61 2.88 8.25
N LEU A 86 12.92 4.10 7.84
CA LEU A 86 13.86 4.93 8.59
C LEU A 86 13.09 5.80 9.59
N ASN A 87 13.77 6.23 10.65
CA ASN A 87 13.23 7.21 11.58
C ASN A 87 12.87 8.51 10.85
N GLN A 88 11.88 9.26 11.35
CA GLN A 88 11.34 10.47 10.70
C GLN A 88 12.43 11.51 10.37
N ASN A 89 13.42 11.67 11.24
CA ASN A 89 14.54 12.62 11.05
C ASN A 89 15.83 11.95 10.57
N ALA A 90 15.75 10.76 9.98
CA ALA A 90 16.93 10.01 9.54
C ALA A 90 17.76 10.79 8.52
N GLU A 91 17.11 11.42 7.53
CA GLU A 91 17.80 12.25 6.54
C GLU A 91 18.62 13.37 7.18
N LEU A 92 18.02 14.10 8.13
CA LEU A 92 18.70 15.19 8.85
C LEU A 92 19.94 14.67 9.59
N ARG A 93 19.82 13.53 10.29
CA ARG A 93 20.92 12.96 11.07
C ARG A 93 22.01 12.36 10.19
N ILE A 94 21.65 11.69 9.11
CA ILE A 94 22.61 11.14 8.13
C ILE A 94 23.41 12.28 7.49
N ASN A 95 22.72 13.35 7.04
CA ASN A 95 23.40 14.50 6.44
C ASN A 95 24.33 15.20 7.42
N LYS A 96 23.94 15.28 8.71
CA LYS A 96 24.79 15.82 9.76
C LYS A 96 26.07 14.97 9.96
N ALA A 97 25.92 13.65 10.11
CA ALA A 97 27.05 12.73 10.30
C ALA A 97 28.03 12.78 9.11
N LEU A 98 27.50 12.88 7.88
CA LEU A 98 28.30 13.09 6.67
C LEU A 98 29.07 14.43 6.71
N ALA A 99 28.41 15.52 7.10
CA ALA A 99 29.02 16.85 7.15
C ALA A 99 30.08 17.00 8.24
N GLU A 100 29.92 16.32 9.37
CA GLU A 100 30.86 16.32 10.50
C GLU A 100 32.03 15.34 10.31
N GLY A 101 32.01 14.53 9.24
CA GLY A 101 33.07 13.56 8.95
C GLY A 101 33.06 12.35 9.89
N GLU A 102 31.91 12.04 10.49
CA GLU A 102 31.74 10.90 11.40
C GLU A 102 31.78 9.55 10.66
N ILE A 103 31.49 9.55 9.34
CA ILE A 103 31.51 8.36 8.49
C ILE A 103 32.86 8.30 7.79
N THR A 104 33.75 7.45 8.29
CA THR A 104 35.12 7.33 7.77
C THR A 104 35.30 6.15 6.83
N ASP A 105 34.48 5.11 6.99
CA ASP A 105 34.48 3.94 6.13
C ASP A 105 33.08 3.38 5.83
N PHE A 106 33.07 2.24 5.13
CA PHE A 106 31.85 1.56 4.73
C PHE A 106 31.06 0.99 5.92
N TYR A 107 31.74 0.54 6.98
CA TYR A 107 31.08 -0.04 8.16
C TYR A 107 30.44 1.04 9.01
N ASP A 108 31.07 2.21 9.14
CA ASP A 108 30.46 3.39 9.77
C ASP A 108 29.13 3.75 9.09
N PHE A 109 29.11 3.70 7.75
CA PHE A 109 27.88 3.93 6.99
C PHE A 109 26.81 2.88 7.28
N LEU A 110 27.19 1.59 7.34
CA LEU A 110 26.24 0.51 7.66
C LEU A 110 25.68 0.64 9.09
N ASP A 111 26.53 1.00 10.05
CA ASP A 111 26.13 1.19 11.44
C ASP A 111 25.19 2.40 11.58
N LEU A 112 25.50 3.51 10.90
CA LEU A 112 24.61 4.67 10.84
C LEU A 112 23.27 4.32 10.19
N LEU A 113 23.28 3.64 9.04
CA LEU A 113 22.05 3.24 8.35
C LEU A 113 21.21 2.32 9.23
N ASN A 114 21.84 1.36 9.93
CA ASN A 114 21.16 0.45 10.84
C ASN A 114 20.58 1.18 12.05
N ALA A 115 21.33 2.12 12.65
CA ALA A 115 20.86 2.98 13.74
C ALA A 115 19.66 3.85 13.33
N GLU A 116 19.58 4.23 12.05
CA GLU A 116 18.45 4.98 11.52
C GLU A 116 17.24 4.14 11.14
N THR A 117 17.35 2.81 11.13
CA THR A 117 16.17 1.95 10.95
C THR A 117 15.21 2.07 12.13
N ARG A 118 13.93 2.15 11.83
CA ARG A 118 12.88 2.28 12.83
C ARG A 118 12.71 0.96 13.58
N MET A 119 12.81 1.03 14.90
CA MET A 119 12.47 -0.09 15.77
C MET A 119 10.98 -0.03 16.18
N ASN A 120 10.14 -0.89 15.59
CA ASN A 120 8.76 -1.09 16.03
C ASN A 120 8.61 -2.36 16.89
N GLY A 121 7.38 -2.70 17.26
CA GLY A 121 7.06 -3.91 18.01
C GLY A 121 7.48 -5.20 17.31
N GLY A 122 7.46 -6.31 18.04
CA GLY A 122 7.77 -7.64 17.53
C GLY A 122 8.27 -8.56 18.64
N ASN A 123 7.75 -9.79 18.67
CA ASN A 123 7.97 -10.72 19.77
C ASN A 123 9.30 -11.48 19.67
N HIS A 124 9.81 -11.66 18.44
CA HIS A 124 11.07 -12.38 18.17
C HIS A 124 12.16 -11.44 17.64
N THR A 125 11.83 -10.64 16.64
CA THR A 125 12.68 -9.57 16.11
C THR A 125 11.86 -8.27 16.05
N ARG A 126 12.54 -7.12 16.06
CA ARG A 126 11.86 -5.82 15.98
C ARG A 126 11.44 -5.56 14.54
N ALA A 127 10.17 -5.23 14.31
CA ALA A 127 9.69 -4.92 12.98
C ALA A 127 10.23 -3.56 12.51
N ASN A 128 10.99 -3.57 11.42
CA ASN A 128 11.56 -2.39 10.79
C ASN A 128 11.17 -2.27 9.31
N THR A 129 10.37 -3.21 8.79
CA THR A 129 9.91 -3.21 7.40
C THR A 129 8.39 -3.26 7.28
N GLU A 130 7.88 -2.80 6.13
CA GLU A 130 6.55 -3.12 5.61
C GLU A 130 6.68 -3.68 4.20
N ASP A 131 5.79 -4.60 3.83
CA ASP A 131 5.83 -5.27 2.54
C ASP A 131 4.58 -4.91 1.70
N LEU A 132 4.77 -4.88 0.40
CA LEU A 132 3.73 -4.72 -0.60
C LEU A 132 3.68 -5.96 -1.47
N LEU A 133 2.52 -6.60 -1.59
CA LEU A 133 2.30 -7.71 -2.51
C LEU A 133 1.93 -7.20 -3.90
N ILE A 134 2.24 -8.01 -4.91
CA ILE A 134 1.78 -7.83 -6.29
C ILE A 134 0.88 -9.00 -6.66
N ALA A 135 -0.34 -8.69 -7.05
CA ALA A 135 -1.32 -9.63 -7.56
C ALA A 135 -1.81 -9.20 -8.95
N THR A 136 -2.28 -10.15 -9.74
CA THR A 136 -2.73 -9.90 -11.12
C THR A 136 -4.14 -10.41 -11.34
N ARG A 137 -4.90 -9.66 -12.13
CA ARG A 137 -6.14 -10.11 -12.77
C ARG A 137 -5.88 -10.31 -14.26
N GLY A 138 -6.43 -11.38 -14.83
CA GLY A 138 -6.15 -11.75 -16.22
C GLY A 138 -4.65 -11.99 -16.44
N ALA A 139 -4.12 -11.46 -17.55
CA ALA A 139 -2.70 -11.50 -17.88
C ALA A 139 -1.85 -10.51 -17.05
N GLY A 140 -2.46 -9.63 -16.26
CA GLY A 140 -1.77 -8.53 -15.59
C GLY A 140 -1.33 -7.44 -16.58
N LEU A 141 -0.29 -6.68 -16.21
CA LEU A 141 0.27 -5.63 -17.06
C LEU A 141 1.66 -6.01 -17.58
N GLU A 142 1.99 -5.51 -18.77
CA GLU A 142 3.32 -5.63 -19.34
C GLU A 142 4.34 -4.88 -18.48
N ARG A 143 5.45 -5.55 -18.14
CA ARG A 143 6.56 -4.94 -17.41
C ARG A 143 7.40 -4.05 -18.33
N LYS A 144 7.31 -2.74 -18.15
CA LYS A 144 8.06 -1.72 -18.91
C LYS A 144 9.50 -1.52 -18.46
N HIS A 145 9.80 -1.74 -17.18
CA HIS A 145 11.15 -1.55 -16.64
C HIS A 145 11.60 -2.72 -15.77
N ALA A 146 12.60 -3.48 -16.24
CA ALA A 146 13.11 -4.67 -15.52
C ALA A 146 14.08 -4.35 -14.36
N GLY A 147 14.66 -3.15 -14.35
CA GLY A 147 15.66 -2.73 -13.33
C GLY A 147 15.07 -2.17 -12.03
N ILE A 148 13.75 -2.24 -11.84
CA ILE A 148 13.11 -1.75 -10.61
C ILE A 148 13.45 -2.69 -9.45
N LYS A 149 14.17 -2.17 -8.45
CA LYS A 149 14.52 -2.90 -7.23
C LYS A 149 13.34 -2.94 -6.26
N GLN A 150 13.29 -3.97 -5.41
CA GLN A 150 12.19 -4.17 -4.46
C GLN A 150 12.38 -3.37 -3.16
N VAL A 151 13.62 -3.19 -2.71
CA VAL A 151 13.92 -2.54 -1.43
C VAL A 151 13.84 -1.02 -1.55
N ILE A 152 13.19 -0.40 -0.59
CA ILE A 152 13.00 1.05 -0.47
C ILE A 152 13.47 1.49 0.90
N TYR A 153 14.33 2.50 0.97
CA TYR A 153 14.72 3.14 2.22
C TYR A 153 14.08 4.52 2.23
N SER A 154 13.17 4.75 3.18
CA SER A 154 12.50 6.05 3.30
C SER A 154 12.17 6.34 4.75
N PRO A 155 12.31 7.60 5.22
CA PRO A 155 11.78 8.04 6.51
C PRO A 155 10.27 7.80 6.63
N LEU A 156 9.81 7.61 7.86
CA LEU A 156 8.39 7.67 8.19
C LEU A 156 7.82 9.07 7.88
N GLY A 157 6.72 9.09 7.12
CA GLY A 157 5.89 10.29 6.95
C GLY A 157 4.91 10.49 8.11
N ALA A 158 4.08 11.53 7.99
CA ALA A 158 3.00 11.77 8.94
C ALA A 158 1.91 10.68 8.82
N HIS A 159 1.19 10.39 9.92
CA HIS A 159 -0.05 9.62 9.87
C HIS A 159 0.02 8.24 9.16
N SER A 160 1.14 7.52 9.22
CA SER A 160 1.35 6.24 8.50
C SER A 160 1.28 6.37 6.98
N GLU A 161 1.71 7.51 6.45
CA GLU A 161 1.92 7.73 5.02
C GLU A 161 2.94 6.74 4.45
N LYS A 162 2.59 6.16 3.31
CA LYS A 162 3.45 5.25 2.56
C LYS A 162 4.40 6.05 1.66
N PRO A 163 5.62 5.55 1.41
CA PRO A 163 6.61 6.28 0.62
C PRO A 163 6.10 6.58 -0.79
N TRP A 164 6.16 7.85 -1.18
CA TRP A 164 5.77 8.32 -2.52
C TRP A 164 6.52 7.55 -3.64
N GLU A 165 7.74 7.12 -3.35
CA GLU A 165 8.60 6.37 -4.26
C GLU A 165 7.94 5.09 -4.78
N VAL A 166 7.05 4.45 -4.02
CA VAL A 166 6.32 3.27 -4.51
C VAL A 166 5.40 3.60 -5.66
N ARG A 167 4.68 4.73 -5.59
CA ARG A 167 3.86 5.19 -6.71
C ARG A 167 4.75 5.35 -7.94
N HIS A 168 5.83 6.11 -7.83
CA HIS A 168 6.77 6.36 -8.93
C HIS A 168 7.35 5.08 -9.53
N ARG A 169 7.80 4.14 -8.69
CA ARG A 169 8.32 2.83 -9.15
C ARG A 169 7.25 2.01 -9.87
N LEU A 170 5.98 2.08 -9.47
CA LEU A 170 4.88 1.42 -10.19
C LEU A 170 4.63 2.05 -11.57
N GLU A 171 4.75 3.37 -11.70
CA GLU A 171 4.62 4.07 -13.00
C GLU A 171 5.77 3.67 -13.95
N LEU A 172 7.00 3.55 -13.44
CA LEU A 172 8.11 3.03 -14.22
C LEU A 172 7.91 1.56 -14.60
N LEU A 173 7.35 0.76 -13.69
CA LEU A 173 7.18 -0.67 -13.89
C LEU A 173 6.12 -0.99 -14.95
N TYR A 174 5.03 -0.23 -15.01
CA TYR A 174 3.87 -0.53 -15.86
C TYR A 174 3.54 0.53 -16.92
N GLY A 175 4.19 1.69 -16.86
CA GLY A 175 3.96 2.81 -17.79
C GLY A 175 2.75 3.66 -17.43
N ASP A 176 2.35 4.50 -18.39
CA ASP A 176 1.16 5.35 -18.25
C ASP A 176 -0.11 4.55 -18.50
N VAL A 177 -0.75 4.11 -17.41
CA VAL A 177 -2.00 3.36 -17.43
C VAL A 177 -3.03 4.00 -16.49
N PRO A 178 -4.34 3.79 -16.74
CA PRO A 178 -5.37 4.20 -15.80
C PRO A 178 -5.11 3.58 -14.42
N ARG A 179 -4.90 4.43 -13.42
CA ARG A 179 -4.45 4.04 -12.09
C ARG A 179 -5.24 4.71 -10.98
N ILE A 180 -5.51 3.96 -9.91
CA ILE A 180 -6.22 4.44 -8.72
C ILE A 180 -5.51 4.00 -7.44
N GLU A 181 -5.49 4.88 -6.45
CA GLU A 181 -5.11 4.57 -5.08
C GLU A 181 -6.36 4.43 -4.20
N LEU A 182 -6.51 3.29 -3.55
CA LEU A 182 -7.59 3.00 -2.61
C LEU A 182 -7.10 3.13 -1.16
N PHE A 183 -7.96 3.67 -0.31
CA PHE A 183 -7.66 4.10 1.07
C PHE A 183 -6.61 5.23 1.13
N SER A 184 -6.55 6.06 0.08
CA SER A 184 -5.64 7.19 0.00
C SER A 184 -5.96 8.26 1.06
N ARG A 185 -4.90 8.87 1.60
CA ARG A 185 -4.99 10.01 2.53
C ARG A 185 -4.62 11.34 1.87
N CYS A 186 -3.93 11.32 0.74
CA CYS A 186 -3.44 12.52 0.06
C CYS A 186 -3.58 12.39 -1.45
N ALA A 187 -3.78 13.51 -2.13
CA ALA A 187 -3.75 13.51 -3.59
C ALA A 187 -2.32 13.33 -4.08
N ALA A 188 -2.17 12.56 -5.15
CA ALA A 188 -0.94 12.41 -5.92
C ALA A 188 -1.24 12.75 -7.40
N PRO A 189 -0.46 13.62 -8.06
CA PRO A 189 -0.64 13.95 -9.47
C PRO A 189 -0.66 12.68 -10.34
N GLY A 190 -1.59 12.60 -11.30
CA GLY A 190 -1.72 11.45 -12.21
C GLY A 190 -2.38 10.21 -11.60
N TRP A 191 -2.82 10.25 -10.34
CA TRP A 191 -3.54 9.17 -9.67
C TRP A 191 -4.98 9.59 -9.38
N HIS A 192 -5.93 8.70 -9.64
CA HIS A 192 -7.26 8.78 -9.03
C HIS A 192 -7.18 8.27 -7.59
N HIS A 193 -8.06 8.74 -6.72
CA HIS A 193 -8.01 8.43 -5.29
C HIS A 193 -9.38 8.02 -4.77
N TRP A 194 -9.40 7.10 -3.82
CA TRP A 194 -10.56 6.84 -2.98
C TRP A 194 -10.11 6.62 -1.55
N GLY A 195 -10.76 7.25 -0.58
CA GLY A 195 -10.46 7.07 0.83
C GLY A 195 -11.24 8.04 1.70
N ASN A 196 -11.59 7.64 2.92
CA ASN A 196 -12.44 8.42 3.84
C ASN A 196 -11.83 9.76 4.26
N GLN A 197 -10.54 9.96 4.01
CA GLN A 197 -9.81 11.19 4.34
C GLN A 197 -9.32 11.94 3.10
N CYS A 198 -9.69 11.47 1.90
CA CYS A 198 -9.34 12.14 0.66
C CYS A 198 -10.37 13.25 0.38
N ALA A 199 -9.91 14.50 0.27
CA ALA A 199 -10.77 15.63 -0.07
C ALA A 199 -11.34 15.57 -1.50
N THR A 200 -10.77 14.73 -2.37
CA THR A 200 -11.08 14.66 -3.81
C THR A 200 -11.23 13.19 -4.25
N ALA A 201 -12.21 12.48 -3.68
CA ALA A 201 -12.50 11.11 -4.08
C ALA A 201 -12.97 11.05 -5.54
N ALA A 202 -12.34 10.19 -6.35
CA ALA A 202 -12.62 10.01 -7.77
C ALA A 202 -13.75 8.99 -8.05
N VAL A 203 -14.08 8.16 -7.05
CA VAL A 203 -15.14 7.14 -7.10
C VAL A 203 -15.85 7.09 -5.75
N GLU A 204 -16.98 6.42 -5.67
CA GLU A 204 -17.64 6.05 -4.42
C GLU A 204 -17.78 4.53 -4.38
N LEU A 205 -17.33 3.90 -3.29
CA LEU A 205 -17.45 2.47 -3.09
C LEU A 205 -18.42 2.21 -1.94
N LEU A 206 -19.56 1.60 -2.27
CA LEU A 206 -20.56 1.16 -1.31
C LEU A 206 -20.37 -0.35 -1.05
N PRO A 207 -20.17 -0.79 0.21
CA PRO A 207 -20.03 -2.21 0.52
C PRO A 207 -21.30 -2.98 0.15
N GLY A 208 -21.18 -3.96 -0.75
CA GLY A 208 -22.29 -4.78 -1.23
C GLY A 208 -23.39 -3.97 -1.93
N CYS A 209 -23.41 -3.95 -3.26
CA CYS A 209 -24.57 -3.44 -3.98
C CYS A 209 -25.26 -4.56 -4.78
N ALA A 210 -26.57 -4.64 -4.60
CA ALA A 210 -27.52 -5.31 -5.46
C ALA A 210 -28.43 -4.22 -6.03
N ILE A 211 -28.71 -4.28 -7.33
CA ILE A 211 -29.52 -3.29 -8.04
C ILE A 211 -30.94 -3.81 -8.29
N ASP A 212 -31.92 -2.88 -8.36
CA ASP A 212 -33.33 -3.20 -8.53
C ASP A 212 -33.66 -3.91 -9.86
N VAL A 213 -34.58 -4.88 -9.81
CA VAL A 213 -35.24 -5.42 -11.01
C VAL A 213 -36.51 -4.63 -11.27
N VAL A 214 -36.47 -3.72 -12.24
CA VAL A 214 -37.67 -3.03 -12.72
C VAL A 214 -38.44 -3.99 -13.63
N LYS A 215 -39.49 -4.63 -13.12
CA LYS A 215 -40.52 -5.22 -13.99
C LYS A 215 -41.36 -4.06 -14.55
N THR A 216 -41.13 -3.68 -15.80
CA THR A 216 -42.13 -2.90 -16.55
C THR A 216 -43.31 -3.82 -16.85
N GLU A 217 -44.34 -3.78 -16.00
CA GLU A 217 -45.66 -4.28 -16.41
C GLU A 217 -46.26 -3.28 -17.39
N ALA A 218 -46.48 -3.75 -18.61
CA ALA A 218 -47.23 -3.02 -19.62
C ALA A 218 -48.71 -3.03 -19.23
N ALA A 219 -49.30 -1.84 -19.07
CA ALA A 219 -50.75 -1.60 -19.14
C ALA A 219 -50.99 -0.17 -19.62
#